data_AF-H5YHL2-F1
#
_entry.id   AF-H5YHL2-F1
#
_cell.length_a   1.000
_cell.length_b   1.000
_cell.length_c   1.000
_cell.angle_alpha   90.00
_cell.angle_beta   90.00
_cell.angle_gamma   90.00
#
_symmetry.space_group_name_H-M   'P 1'
#
loop_
_entity.id
_entity.type
_entity.pdbx_description
1 polymer ?
#
loop_
_entity_poly.entity_id
_entity_poly.type
_entity_poly.pdbx_seq_one_letter_code
_entity_poly.pdbx_strand_id
1 'polypeptide(L)' 'MTAKRNRRKQTQSLQERLAAFAQTARERARSLPPGKERDMLLQRAMQNEVTSNLTDWLSEPVYPRRGP' A
#
# COMPACT_ATOMS: atom_id res chain seq x y z
N MET A 1 17.67 -12.64 23.88
CA MET A 1 17.69 -12.88 22.42
C MET A 1 17.49 -11.56 21.70
N THR A 2 18.48 -11.06 20.94
CA THR A 2 18.34 -9.84 20.15
C THR A 2 17.67 -10.16 18.82
N ALA A 3 16.37 -9.84 18.68
CA ALA A 3 15.65 -10.03 17.43
C ALA A 3 16.32 -9.21 16.30
N LYS A 4 16.74 -9.88 15.24
CA LYS A 4 17.37 -9.23 14.07
C LYS A 4 16.31 -8.41 13.32
N ARG A 5 16.48 -7.09 13.25
CA ARG A 5 15.61 -6.21 12.46
C ARG A 5 15.83 -6.46 10.97
N ASN A 6 14.77 -6.82 10.25
CA ASN A 6 14.80 -6.88 8.80
C ASN A 6 14.73 -5.47 8.20
N ARG A 7 15.90 -4.86 7.97
CA ARG A 7 16.02 -3.58 7.25
C ARG A 7 16.00 -3.83 5.75
N ARG A 8 14.81 -3.87 5.15
CA ARG A 8 14.68 -3.77 3.69
C ARG A 8 14.78 -2.30 3.28
N LYS A 9 15.68 -1.99 2.34
CA LYS A 9 15.67 -0.69 1.66
C LYS A 9 14.51 -0.68 0.67
N GLN A 10 13.65 0.32 0.79
CA GLN A 10 12.51 0.52 -0.10
C GLN A 10 12.94 1.59 -1.11
N THR A 11 13.13 1.16 -2.36
CA THR A 11 13.55 2.06 -3.45
C THR A 11 12.38 2.85 -4.00
N GLN A 12 11.18 2.28 -3.94
CA GLN A 12 9.92 2.88 -4.36
C GLN A 12 9.22 3.55 -3.18
N SER A 13 8.44 4.59 -3.48
CA SER A 13 7.64 5.28 -2.47
C SER A 13 6.60 4.34 -1.85
N LEU A 14 6.10 4.68 -0.66
CA LEU A 14 5.04 3.90 -0.02
C LEU A 14 3.79 3.85 -0.90
N GLN A 15 3.43 4.99 -1.51
CA GLN A 15 2.31 5.13 -2.43
C GLN A 15 2.45 4.21 -3.65
N GLU A 16 3.60 4.22 -4.33
CA GLU A 16 3.87 3.36 -5.48
C GLU A 16 3.70 1.87 -5.15
N ARG A 17 4.19 1.47 -3.98
CA ARG A 17 4.10 0.08 -3.52
C ARG A 17 2.66 -0.32 -3.20
N LEU A 18 1.87 0.57 -2.60
CA LEU A 18 0.45 0.34 -2.33
C LEU A 18 -0.34 0.24 -3.64
N ALA A 19 -0.09 1.12 -4.60
CA ALA A 19 -0.71 1.10 -5.92
C ALA A 19 -0.38 -0.19 -6.68
N ALA A 20 0.89 -0.61 -6.70
CA ALA A 20 1.30 -1.88 -7.30
C ALA A 20 0.61 -3.09 -6.62
N PHE A 21 0.47 -3.05 -5.29
CA PHE A 21 -0.20 -4.11 -4.55
C PHE A 21 -1.70 -4.18 -4.87
N ALA A 22 -2.36 -3.03 -5.01
CA ALA A 22 -3.76 -2.97 -5.43
C ALA A 22 -3.96 -3.55 -6.83
N GLN A 23 -3.09 -3.18 -7.78
CA GLN A 23 -3.13 -3.67 -9.15
C GLN A 23 -2.98 -5.19 -9.21
N THR A 24 -1.97 -5.74 -8.54
CA THR A 24 -1.76 -7.20 -8.48
C THR A 24 -2.93 -7.93 -7.81
N ALA A 25 -3.55 -7.34 -6.78
CA ALA A 25 -4.73 -7.90 -6.13
C ALA A 25 -5.94 -7.93 -7.09
N ARG A 26 -6.16 -6.88 -7.89
CA ARG A 26 -7.19 -6.86 -8.95
C ARG A 26 -6.93 -7.90 -10.03
N GLU A 27 -5.70 -8.03 -10.50
CA GLU A 27 -5.33 -9.03 -11.51
C GLU A 27 -5.61 -10.44 -11.02
N ARG A 28 -5.25 -10.76 -9.77
CA ARG A 28 -5.59 -12.03 -9.13
C ARG A 28 -7.09 -12.23 -9.00
N ALA A 29 -7.82 -11.19 -8.57
CA ALA A 29 -9.27 -11.24 -8.47
C ALA A 29 -9.94 -11.50 -9.84
N ARG A 30 -9.40 -10.96 -10.94
CA ARG A 30 -9.89 -11.19 -12.31
C ARG A 30 -9.67 -12.63 -12.78
N SER A 31 -8.60 -13.28 -12.32
CA SER A 31 -8.30 -14.67 -12.66
C SER A 31 -9.16 -15.69 -11.88
N LEU A 32 -9.87 -15.26 -10.84
CA LEU A 32 -10.66 -16.13 -9.99
C LEU A 32 -12.16 -16.09 -10.34
N PRO A 33 -12.87 -17.22 -10.19
CA PRO A 33 -14.32 -17.23 -10.30
C PRO A 33 -14.96 -16.35 -9.20
N PRO A 34 -16.20 -15.89 -9.41
CA PRO A 34 -16.97 -15.21 -8.37
C PRO A 34 -17.03 -16.06 -7.09
N GLY A 35 -16.63 -15.47 -5.96
CA GLY A 35 -16.56 -16.17 -4.68
C GLY A 35 -15.80 -15.37 -3.63
N LYS A 36 -15.81 -15.88 -2.39
CA LYS A 36 -15.23 -15.17 -1.22
C LYS A 36 -13.78 -14.76 -1.41
N GLU A 37 -12.97 -15.60 -2.06
CA GLU A 37 -11.55 -15.32 -2.29
C GLU A 37 -11.34 -14.14 -3.24
N ARG A 38 -12.14 -14.07 -4.32
CA ARG A 38 -12.15 -12.93 -5.23
C ARG A 38 -12.59 -11.66 -4.51
N ASP A 39 -13.64 -11.74 -3.70
CA ASP A 39 -14.15 -10.58 -2.96
C ASP A 39 -13.12 -10.06 -1.95
N MET A 40 -12.43 -10.96 -1.23
CA MET A 40 -11.34 -10.58 -0.32
C MET A 40 -10.20 -9.87 -1.05
N LEU A 41 -9.82 -10.34 -2.25
CA LEU A 41 -8.79 -9.68 -3.06
C LEU A 41 -9.23 -8.30 -3.55
N LEU A 42 -10.50 -8.15 -3.96
CA LEU A 42 -11.06 -6.86 -4.36
C LEU A 42 -11.11 -5.87 -3.19
N GLN A 43 -11.55 -6.32 -2.01
CA GLN A 43 -11.54 -5.50 -0.80
C GLN A 43 -10.13 -5.06 -0.44
N ARG A 44 -9.16 -5.97 -0.55
CA ARG A 44 -7.76 -5.65 -0.30
C ARG A 44 -7.21 -4.67 -1.32
N ALA A 45 -7.56 -4.80 -2.60
CA ALA A 45 -7.15 -3.84 -3.62
C ALA A 45 -7.68 -2.44 -3.31
N MET A 46 -8.98 -2.34 -3.02
CA MET A 46 -9.64 -1.08 -2.67
C MET A 46 -9.01 -0.44 -1.44
N GLN A 47 -8.74 -1.21 -0.39
CA GLN A 47 -8.08 -0.70 0.82
C GLN A 47 -6.70 -0.10 0.50
N ASN A 48 -5.92 -0.75 -0.38
CA ASN A 48 -4.59 -0.26 -0.76
C ASN A 48 -4.67 1.03 -1.58
N GLU A 49 -5.67 1.18 -2.45
CA GLU A 49 -5.89 2.43 -3.21
C GLU A 49 -6.30 3.59 -2.32
N VAL A 50 -7.22 3.36 -1.38
CA VAL A 50 -7.61 4.39 -0.41
C VAL A 50 -6.40 4.80 0.43
N THR A 51 -5.60 3.82 0.85
CA THR A 51 -4.38 4.08 1.63
C THR A 51 -3.34 4.84 0.81
N SER A 52 -3.15 4.52 -0.47
CA SER A 52 -2.20 5.24 -1.34
C SER A 52 -2.61 6.69 -1.54
N ASN A 53 -3.91 6.96 -1.66
CA ASN A 53 -4.41 8.32 -1.77
C ASN A 53 -4.25 9.08 -0.45
N LEU A 54 -4.52 8.42 0.68
CA LEU A 54 -4.31 9.02 2.00
C LEU A 54 -2.84 9.34 2.28
N THR A 55 -1.91 8.51 1.81
CA THR A 55 -0.47 8.78 1.97
C THR A 55 -0.03 10.06 1.27
N ASP A 56 -0.68 10.41 0.16
CA ASP A 56 -0.42 11.66 -0.55
C ASP A 56 -0.82 12.85 0.32
N TRP A 57 -2.03 12.84 0.88
CA TRP A 57 -2.53 13.88 1.78
C TRP A 57 -1.70 14.02 3.06
N LEU A 58 -1.28 12.90 3.65
CA LEU A 58 -0.45 12.90 4.86
C LEU A 58 1.01 13.30 4.61
N SER A 59 1.46 13.28 3.35
CA SER A 59 2.81 13.69 2.99
C SER A 59 2.98 15.21 2.93
N GLU A 60 1.86 15.96 2.87
CA GLU A 60 1.89 17.41 2.90
C GLU A 60 2.35 17.92 4.28
N PRO A 61 3.44 18.71 4.34
CA PRO A 61 3.93 19.24 5.60
C PRO A 61 2.97 20.33 6.12
N VAL A 62 2.23 20.04 7.19
CA VAL A 62 1.35 21.00 7.88
C VAL A 62 2.13 22.15 8.54
N TYR A 63 3.43 21.96 8.78
CA TYR A 63 4.32 22.98 9.31
C TYR A 63 5.63 22.98 8.50
N PRO A 64 6.20 24.17 8.19
CA PRO A 64 7.58 24.22 7.73
C PRO A 64 8.42 23.54 8.80
N ARG A 65 9.18 22.50 8.42
CA ARG A 65 10.13 21.89 9.34
C ARG A 65 11.05 23.01 9.81
N ARG A 66 10.88 23.46 11.06
CA ARG A 66 11.80 24.40 11.70
C ARG A 66 13.15 23.69 11.74
N GLY A 67 14.03 24.08 10.83
CA GLY A 67 15.44 23.71 10.88
C GLY A 67 16.15 24.49 12.00
N PRO A 68 17.33 24.02 12.43
CA PRO A 68 18.32 24.91 13.04
C PRO A 68 18.83 25.95 12.04
#